data_AF-A0A0D2NDA6-F1
#
_entry.id   AF-A0A0D2NDA6-F1
#
_cell.length_a   1.000
_cell.length_b   1.000
_cell.length_c   1.000
_cell.angle_alpha   90.00
_cell.angle_beta   90.00
_cell.angle_gamma   90.00
#
_symmetry.space_group_name_H-M   'P 1'
#
loop_
_entity.id
_entity.type
_entity.pdbx_description
1 polymer ?
#
loop_
_entity_poly.entity_id
_entity_poly.type
_entity_poly.pdbx_seq_one_letter_code
_entity_poly.pdbx_strand_id
1 'polypeptide(L)' 'RANKTLGQMLRVCVSADQKNWVARLPAIEFAINSSRSESTGYAPFFLNTGRIPRSFI' A
#
# COMPACT_ATOMS: atom_id res chain seq x y z
N ARG A 1 -4.70 11.64 -3.44
CA ARG A 1 -5.02 10.82 -2.23
C ARG A 1 -3.97 9.72 -2.01
N ALA A 2 -3.69 8.86 -3.00
CA ALA A 2 -2.73 7.76 -2.87
C ALA A 2 -1.33 8.18 -2.36
N ASN A 3 -0.69 9.18 -2.99
CA ASN A 3 0.64 9.65 -2.57
C ASN A 3 0.67 10.18 -1.12
N LYS A 4 -0.43 10.79 -0.66
CA LYS A 4 -0.55 11.26 0.72
C LYS A 4 -0.59 10.07 1.69
N THR A 5 -1.38 9.05 1.38
CA THR A 5 -1.45 7.80 2.17
C THR A 5 -0.12 7.06 2.18
N LEU A 6 0.56 6.98 1.04
CA LEU A 6 1.89 6.38 0.92
C LEU A 6 2.92 7.12 1.79
N GLY A 7 2.92 8.46 1.75
CA GLY A 7 3.77 9.27 2.63
C GLY A 7 3.47 9.09 4.12
N GLN A 8 2.20 8.92 4.50
CA GLN A 8 1.81 8.62 5.89
C GLN A 8 2.29 7.23 6.32
N MET A 9 2.12 6.21 5.48
CA MET A 9 2.57 4.85 5.77
C MET A 9 4.10 4.78 5.85
N LEU A 10 4.83 5.47 4.98
CA LEU A 10 6.29 5.55 5.07
C LEU A 10 6.73 6.18 6.39
N ARG A 11 6.10 7.26 6.86
CA ARG A 11 6.44 7.87 8.16
C ARG A 11 6.26 6.92 9.35
N VAL A 12 5.32 5.99 9.27
CA VAL A 12 5.00 5.06 10.37
C VAL A 12 5.81 3.77 10.27
N CYS A 13 6.05 3.26 9.07
CA CYS A 13 6.64 1.93 8.85
C CYS A 13 8.16 1.95 8.66
N VAL A 14 8.74 3.11 8.34
CA VAL A 14 10.19 3.28 8.17
C VAL A 14 10.85 3.50 9.53
N SER A 15 12.02 2.90 9.70
CA SER A 15 12.84 3.05 10.90
C SER A 15 13.31 4.50 11.08
N ALA A 16 13.66 4.87 12.32
CA ALA A 16 14.12 6.22 12.63
C ALA A 16 15.37 6.65 11.84
N ASP A 17 16.23 5.70 11.46
CA ASP A 17 17.43 5.93 10.64
C ASP A 17 17.12 6.09 9.14
N GLN A 18 15.86 5.90 8.73
CA GLN A 18 15.35 6.04 7.37
C GLN A 18 16.04 5.15 6.32
N LYS A 19 16.70 4.06 6.71
CA LYS A 19 17.44 3.21 5.75
C LYS A 19 16.63 2.05 5.16
N ASN A 20 15.54 1.66 5.82
CA ASN A 20 14.74 0.50 5.42
C ASN A 20 13.52 0.83 4.55
N TRP A 21 13.36 2.07 4.06
CA TRP A 21 12.19 2.47 3.29
C TRP A 21 11.97 1.65 2.02
N VAL A 22 13.06 1.30 1.32
CA VAL A 22 13.01 0.43 0.12
C VAL A 22 12.46 -0.96 0.46
N ALA A 23 12.86 -1.52 1.59
CA ALA A 23 12.37 -2.83 2.04
C ALA A 23 10.91 -2.79 2.51
N ARG A 24 10.42 -1.63 2.99
CA ARG A 24 9.03 -1.44 3.43
C ARG A 24 8.06 -1.15 2.28
N LEU A 25 8.57 -0.60 1.17
CA LEU A 25 7.78 -0.16 0.02
C LEU A 25 6.82 -1.23 -0.53
N PRO A 26 7.26 -2.48 -0.80
CA PRO A 26 6.37 -3.51 -1.34
C PRO A 26 5.17 -3.81 -0.43
N ALA A 27 5.40 -3.84 0.89
CA ALA A 27 4.34 -4.07 1.86
C ALA A 27 3.34 -2.90 1.92
N ILE A 28 3.85 -1.67 1.86
CA ILE A 28 3.03 -0.45 1.85
C ILE A 28 2.19 -0.38 0.57
N GLU A 29 2.80 -0.64 -0.58
CA GLU A 29 2.11 -0.69 -1.87
C GLU A 29 1.00 -1.74 -1.84
N PHE A 30 1.31 -2.96 -1.38
CA PHE A 30 0.34 -4.04 -1.28
C PHE A 30 -0.84 -3.67 -0.38
N ALA A 31 -0.58 -3.04 0.79
CA ALA A 31 -1.62 -2.60 1.70
C ALA A 31 -2.54 -1.55 1.06
N ILE A 32 -1.97 -0.55 0.37
CA ILE A 32 -2.73 0.49 -0.32
C ILE A 32 -3.58 -0.12 -1.44
N ASN A 33 -2.99 -0.96 -2.29
CA ASN A 33 -3.66 -1.55 -3.45
C ASN A 33 -4.68 -2.65 -3.09
N SER A 34 -4.58 -3.22 -1.89
CA SER A 34 -5.56 -4.19 -1.36
C SER A 34 -6.69 -3.52 -0.58
N SER A 35 -6.50 -2.29 -0.11
CA SER A 35 -7.52 -1.55 0.65
C SER A 35 -8.66 -1.05 -0.24
N ARG A 36 -9.89 -1.14 0.27
CA ARG A 36 -11.08 -0.63 -0.42
C ARG A 36 -11.00 0.90 -0.51
N SER A 37 -11.08 1.45 -1.74
CA SER A 37 -11.21 2.90 -1.91
C SER A 37 -12.64 3.33 -1.65
N GLU A 38 -12.81 4.42 -0.91
CA GLU A 38 -14.12 4.99 -0.57
C GLU A 38 -14.88 5.49 -1.81
N SER A 39 -14.16 6.03 -2.80
CA SER A 39 -14.76 6.61 -4.01
C SER A 39 -15.29 5.56 -4.99
N THR A 40 -14.65 4.39 -5.06
CA THR A 40 -15.03 3.32 -6.00
C THR A 40 -15.72 2.15 -5.31
N GLY A 41 -15.59 2.03 -3.99
CA GLY A 41 -16.08 0.87 -3.25
C GLY A 41 -15.30 -0.41 -3.52
N TYR A 42 -14.16 -0.36 -4.23
CA TYR A 42 -13.36 -1.53 -4.56
C TYR A 42 -11.88 -1.29 -4.27
N ALA A 43 -11.14 -2.38 -4.08
CA ALA A 43 -9.69 -2.34 -3.97
C ALA A 43 -9.05 -2.06 -5.36
N PRO A 44 -8.00 -1.24 -5.46
CA PRO A 44 -7.29 -1.02 -6.71
C PRO A 44 -6.83 -2.31 -7.42
N PHE A 45 -6.35 -3.31 -6.68
CA PHE A 45 -6.00 -4.61 -7.27
C PHE A 45 -7.19 -5.30 -7.94
N PHE A 46 -8.36 -5.24 -7.30
CA PHE A 46 -9.57 -5.83 -7.86
C PHE A 46 -9.99 -5.09 -9.13
N LEU A 47 -9.90 -3.76 -9.16
CA LEU A 47 -10.24 -2.98 -10.35
C LEU A 47 -9.28 -3.22 -11.52
N ASN A 48 -7.99 -3.44 -11.24
CA ASN A 48 -6.99 -3.61 -12.29
C ASN A 48 -6.88 -5.07 -12.80
N THR A 49 -7.10 -6.06 -11.94
CA THR A 49 -6.84 -7.48 -12.25
C THR A 49 -8.05 -8.40 -12.08
N GLY A 50 -9.17 -7.87 -11.61
CA GLY A 50 -10.37 -8.66 -11.27
C GLY A 50 -10.20 -9.56 -10.04
N ARG A 51 -9.05 -9.52 -9.37
CA ARG A 51 -8.73 -10.34 -8.20
C ARG A 51 -7.93 -9.54 -7.17
N ILE A 52 -7.96 -9.98 -5.91
CA ILE A 52 -7.04 -9.48 -4.89
C ILE A 52 -5.90 -10.49 -4.78
N PRO A 53 -4.64 -10.11 -5.07
CA PRO A 53 -3.51 -11.01 -4.96
C PRO A 53 -3.34 -11.48 -3.52
N ARG A 54 -2.87 -12.72 -3.35
CA ARG A 54 -2.53 -13.28 -2.04
C ARG A 54 -1.28 -12.56 -1.53
N SER A 55 -1.26 -12.30 -0.23
CA SER A 55 -0.10 -11.71 0.44
C SER A 55 1.17 -12.53 0.14
N PHE A 56 2.30 -11.84 -0.09
CA PHE A 56 3.63 -12.45 -0.29
C PHE A 56 4.28 -12.92 1.03
N ILE A 57 3.56 -12.80 2.15
CA ILE A 57 4.02 -13.10 3.52
C ILE A 57 3.63 -14.53 3.87
#